data_AF-A0A7Y5KP07-F1
#
_entry.id   AF-A0A7Y5KP07-F1
#
_cell.length_a   1.000
_cell.length_b   1.000
_cell.length_c   1.000
_cell.angle_alpha   90.00
_cell.angle_beta   90.00
_cell.angle_gamma   90.00
#
_symmetry.space_group_name_H-M   'P 1'
#
loop_
_entity.id
_entity.type
_entity.pdbx_description
1 polymer ?
#
loop_
_entity_poly.entity_id
_entity_poly.type
_entity_poly.pdbx_seq_one_letter_code
_entity_poly.pdbx_strand_id
1 'polypeptide(L)'
;MASAATAPAASEAATTASIGTPTLWIATIAGVLALFVVDFLITRRPHDPSMREALGWSAFYIAIPLAFGGWLWWQYGSQQGVEYYTGYIVEKSLSVDNLFVFIILLSAFAVPRELRQRVL
;
A
#
# COMPACT_ATOMS: atom_id res chain seq x y z
N MET A 1 30.79 51.59 22.80
CA MET A 1 29.34 51.34 22.72
C MET A 1 29.10 50.48 21.49
N ALA A 2 28.63 49.25 21.69
CA ALA A 2 28.35 48.29 20.65
C ALA A 2 27.08 48.69 19.88
N SER A 3 27.12 48.71 18.55
CA SER A 3 25.92 48.78 17.71
C SER A 3 25.77 47.42 17.02
N ALA A 4 24.69 46.73 17.36
CA ALA A 4 24.44 45.34 17.07
C ALA A 4 24.15 45.08 15.58
N ALA A 5 24.54 43.87 15.15
CA ALA A 5 24.20 43.27 13.87
C ALA A 5 22.68 43.34 13.61
N THR A 6 22.28 43.94 12.49
CA THR A 6 20.93 43.79 11.96
C THR A 6 20.89 42.49 11.17
N ALA A 7 20.39 41.43 11.78
CA ALA A 7 20.03 40.21 11.06
C ALA A 7 18.82 40.49 10.16
N PRO A 8 18.81 40.09 8.88
CA PRO A 8 17.56 40.00 8.14
C PRO A 8 16.80 38.78 8.65
N ALA A 9 16.00 38.97 9.69
CA ALA A 9 14.97 38.02 10.05
C ALA A 9 13.78 38.17 9.08
N ALA A 10 13.32 37.03 8.56
CA ALA A 10 12.05 36.82 7.86
C ALA A 10 11.97 37.29 6.40
N SER A 11 12.46 36.46 5.47
CA SER A 11 11.88 36.42 4.11
C SER A 11 11.95 35.03 3.47
N GLU A 12 11.74 33.98 4.26
CA GLU A 12 11.45 32.62 3.76
C GLU A 12 10.24 32.07 4.53
N ALA A 13 9.12 32.79 4.46
CA ALA A 13 7.83 32.11 4.63
C ALA A 13 7.70 31.17 3.42
N ALA A 14 8.29 29.98 3.55
CA ALA A 14 8.19 28.90 2.58
C ALA A 14 6.70 28.70 2.30
N THR A 15 6.25 29.23 1.17
CA THR A 15 4.90 29.00 0.67
C THR A 15 4.91 27.54 0.25
N THR A 16 4.51 26.67 1.18
CA THR A 16 4.40 25.23 0.92
C THR A 16 3.31 25.09 -0.13
N ALA A 17 3.71 25.00 -1.41
CA ALA A 17 2.81 24.64 -2.48
C ALA A 17 2.24 23.26 -2.13
N SER A 18 0.97 23.22 -1.72
CA SER A 18 0.30 21.98 -1.34
C SER A 18 0.14 21.11 -2.58
N ILE A 19 0.84 19.97 -2.62
CA ILE A 19 0.68 18.94 -3.65
C ILE A 19 -0.71 18.30 -3.55
N GLY A 20 -1.32 18.32 -2.36
CA GLY A 20 -2.68 17.85 -2.13
C GLY A 20 -3.69 18.88 -2.60
N THR A 21 -4.23 18.70 -3.82
CA THR A 21 -5.39 19.46 -4.30
C THR A 21 -6.68 18.73 -3.95
N PRO A 22 -7.81 19.43 -3.74
CA PRO A 22 -9.11 18.79 -3.50
C PRO A 22 -9.48 17.78 -4.59
N THR A 23 -9.10 18.07 -5.85
CA THR A 23 -9.29 17.17 -6.99
C THR A 23 -8.53 15.85 -6.84
N LEU A 24 -7.29 15.89 -6.35
CA LEU A 24 -6.47 14.69 -6.12
C LEU A 24 -7.08 13.81 -5.04
N TRP A 25 -7.58 14.43 -3.95
CA TRP A 25 -8.32 13.71 -2.91
C TRP A 25 -9.61 13.08 -3.43
N ILE A 26 -10.41 13.82 -4.21
CA ILE A 26 -11.64 13.29 -4.82
C ILE A 26 -11.32 12.12 -5.75
N ALA A 27 -10.28 12.24 -6.58
CA ALA A 27 -9.86 11.19 -7.49
C ALA A 27 -9.42 9.92 -6.74
N THR A 28 -8.62 10.06 -5.68
CA THR A 28 -8.20 8.93 -4.85
C THR A 28 -9.38 8.25 -4.16
N ILE A 29 -10.28 9.02 -3.54
CA ILE A 29 -11.48 8.48 -2.88
C ILE A 29 -12.36 7.76 -3.89
N ALA A 30 -12.60 8.36 -5.07
CA ALA A 30 -13.37 7.73 -6.13
C ALA A 30 -12.71 6.42 -6.62
N GLY A 31 -11.39 6.40 -6.75
CA GLY A 31 -10.63 5.20 -7.11
C GLY A 31 -10.78 4.07 -6.07
N VAL A 32 -10.65 4.39 -4.78
CA VAL A 32 -10.83 3.42 -3.69
C VAL A 32 -12.26 2.86 -3.67
N LEU A 33 -13.27 3.73 -3.82
CA LEU A 33 -14.67 3.30 -3.89
C LEU A 33 -14.92 2.40 -5.11
N ALA A 34 -14.35 2.74 -6.26
CA ALA A 34 -14.45 1.92 -7.47
C ALA A 34 -13.82 0.54 -7.26
N LEU A 35 -12.64 0.46 -6.62
CA LEU A 35 -12.00 -0.81 -6.28
C LEU A 35 -12.88 -1.66 -5.36
N PHE A 36 -13.50 -1.08 -4.34
CA PHE A 36 -14.45 -1.81 -3.49
C PHE A 36 -15.67 -2.33 -4.25
N VAL A 37 -16.22 -1.52 -5.17
CA VAL A 37 -17.35 -1.96 -6.01
C VAL A 37 -16.94 -3.11 -6.92
N VAL A 38 -15.78 -3.02 -7.56
CA VAL A 38 -15.24 -4.08 -8.43
C VAL A 38 -15.00 -5.37 -7.63
N ASP A 39 -14.36 -5.25 -6.47
CA ASP A 39 -14.10 -6.39 -5.58
C ASP A 39 -15.40 -7.08 -5.15
N PHE A 40 -16.40 -6.29 -4.73
CA PHE A 40 -17.71 -6.82 -4.35
C PHE A 40 -18.46 -7.50 -5.51
N LEU A 41 -18.29 -7.02 -6.74
CA LEU A 41 -18.90 -7.63 -7.92
C LEU A 41 -18.24 -8.97 -8.29
N ILE A 42 -16.91 -9.06 -8.15
CA ILE A 42 -16.13 -10.25 -8.50
C ILE A 42 -16.31 -11.37 -7.47
N THR A 43 -16.37 -11.04 -6.18
CA THR A 43 -16.36 -12.02 -5.07
C THR A 43 -17.73 -12.67 -4.79
N ARG A 44 -18.73 -12.52 -5.68
CA ARG A 44 -20.11 -13.00 -5.46
C ARG A 44 -20.31 -14.52 -5.44
N ARG A 45 -19.30 -15.33 -5.77
CA ARG A 45 -19.43 -16.81 -5.87
C ARG A 45 -18.46 -17.48 -4.90
N PRO A 46 -18.93 -18.00 -3.75
CA PRO A 46 -18.09 -18.73 -2.83
C PRO A 46 -17.68 -20.07 -3.47
N HIS A 47 -16.39 -20.22 -3.75
CA HIS A 47 -15.76 -21.51 -3.97
C HIS A 47 -14.63 -21.62 -2.97
N ASP A 48 -14.47 -22.78 -2.33
CA ASP A 48 -13.31 -23.06 -1.49
C ASP A 48 -12.11 -23.36 -2.40
N PRO A 49 -11.14 -22.43 -2.54
CA PRO A 49 -10.00 -22.67 -3.41
C PRO A 49 -9.14 -23.79 -2.84
N SER A 50 -8.72 -24.70 -3.72
CA SER A 50 -7.72 -25.72 -3.39
C SER A 50 -6.39 -25.07 -3.00
N MET A 51 -5.59 -25.72 -2.15
CA MET A 51 -4.25 -25.23 -1.76
C MET A 51 -3.37 -24.90 -2.98
N ARG A 52 -3.47 -25.69 -4.04
CA ARG A 52 -2.71 -25.46 -5.29
C ARG A 52 -3.18 -24.20 -6.03
N GLU A 53 -4.48 -23.95 -6.00
CA GLU A 53 -5.10 -22.78 -6.62
C GLU A 53 -4.75 -21.52 -5.83
N ALA A 54 -4.84 -21.57 -4.49
CA ALA A 54 -4.45 -20.45 -3.62
C ALA A 54 -2.97 -20.05 -3.80
N LEU A 55 -2.06 -21.04 -3.90
CA LEU A 55 -0.65 -20.78 -4.21
C LEU A 55 -0.46 -20.19 -5.60
N GLY A 56 -1.20 -20.68 -6.61
CA GLY A 56 -1.18 -20.13 -7.97
C GLY A 56 -1.61 -18.67 -8.02
N TRP A 57 -2.74 -18.34 -7.37
CA TRP A 57 -3.21 -16.96 -7.23
C TRP A 57 -2.21 -16.08 -6.49
N SER A 58 -1.63 -16.59 -5.40
CA SER A 58 -0.61 -15.85 -4.62
C SER A 58 0.61 -15.52 -5.47
N ALA A 59 1.14 -16.49 -6.22
CA ALA A 59 2.27 -16.29 -7.11
C ALA A 59 1.94 -15.29 -8.23
N PHE A 60 0.73 -15.39 -8.81
CA PHE A 60 0.26 -14.47 -9.85
C PHE A 60 0.23 -13.01 -9.36
N TYR A 61 -0.36 -12.75 -8.20
CA TYR A 61 -0.43 -11.40 -7.63
C TYR A 61 0.93 -10.84 -7.19
N ILE A 62 1.89 -11.70 -6.85
CA ILE A 62 3.28 -11.27 -6.59
C ILE A 62 4.01 -10.98 -7.90
N ALA A 63 3.77 -11.78 -8.95
CA ALA A 63 4.47 -11.66 -10.23
C ALA A 63 4.16 -10.34 -10.96
N ILE A 64 2.92 -9.83 -10.87
CA ILE A 64 2.52 -8.57 -11.53
C ILE A 64 3.39 -7.37 -11.11
N PRO A 65 3.47 -6.99 -9.82
CA PRO A 65 4.28 -5.87 -9.39
C PRO A 65 5.78 -6.10 -9.62
N LEU A 66 6.25 -7.35 -9.59
CA LEU A 66 7.63 -7.68 -9.94
C LEU A 66 7.92 -7.46 -11.43
N ALA A 67 7.03 -7.91 -12.31
CA ALA A 67 7.16 -7.68 -13.74
C ALA A 67 7.12 -6.18 -14.07
N PHE A 68 6.22 -5.42 -13.41
CA PHE A 68 6.15 -3.98 -13.55
C PHE A 68 7.43 -3.28 -13.07
N GLY A 69 7.98 -3.67 -11.91
CA GLY A 69 9.26 -3.13 -11.44
C GLY A 69 10.43 -3.44 -12.38
N GLY A 70 10.43 -4.61 -13.01
CA GLY A 70 11.41 -4.99 -14.02
C GLY A 70 11.30 -4.13 -15.29
N TRP A 71 10.06 -3.88 -15.74
CA TRP A 71 9.79 -2.95 -16.84
C TRP A 71 10.20 -1.51 -16.48
N LEU A 72 9.90 -1.06 -15.27
CA LEU A 72 10.27 0.27 -14.76
C LEU A 72 11.79 0.44 -14.75
N TRP A 73 12.52 -0.57 -14.27
CA TRP A 73 13.99 -0.57 -14.28
C TRP A 73 14.54 -0.47 -15.70
N TRP A 74 13.99 -1.24 -16.65
CA TRP A 74 14.42 -1.16 -18.05
C TRP A 74 14.21 0.25 -18.61
N GLN A 75 13.02 0.83 -18.43
CA GLN A 75 12.64 2.08 -19.08
C GLN A 75 13.24 3.33 -18.43
N TYR A 76 13.29 3.37 -17.10
CA TYR A 76 13.64 4.58 -16.34
C TYR A 76 15.00 4.47 -15.64
N GLY A 77 15.61 3.28 -15.63
CA GLY A 77 16.92 3.04 -15.04
C GLY A 77 16.85 2.47 -13.62
N SER A 78 18.04 2.22 -13.07
CA SER A 78 18.18 1.49 -11.80
C SER A 78 17.68 2.27 -10.58
N GLN A 79 17.77 3.59 -10.58
CA GLN A 79 17.36 4.39 -9.42
C GLN A 79 15.85 4.25 -9.15
N GLN A 80 15.02 4.50 -10.17
CA GLN A 80 13.57 4.41 -10.09
C GLN A 80 13.13 2.96 -9.86
N GLY A 81 13.83 1.99 -10.47
CA GLY A 81 13.60 0.56 -10.23
C GLY A 81 13.80 0.20 -8.76
N VAL A 82 14.91 0.62 -8.15
CA VAL A 82 15.20 0.38 -6.73
C VAL A 82 14.19 1.09 -5.84
N GLU A 83 13.88 2.37 -6.09
CA GLU A 83 12.89 3.13 -5.31
C GLU A 83 11.51 2.43 -5.32
N TYR A 84 11.06 1.95 -6.49
CA TYR A 84 9.82 1.20 -6.61
C TYR A 84 9.86 -0.12 -5.83
N TYR A 85 10.91 -0.92 -5.98
CA TYR A 85 11.00 -2.21 -5.28
C TYR A 85 11.13 -2.03 -3.77
N THR A 86 11.87 -1.01 -3.32
CA THR A 86 11.97 -0.64 -1.91
C THR A 86 10.59 -0.27 -1.37
N GLY A 87 9.84 0.59 -2.05
CA GLY A 87 8.48 0.94 -1.68
C GLY A 87 7.57 -0.28 -1.62
N TYR A 88 7.54 -1.09 -2.67
CA TYR A 88 6.73 -2.31 -2.76
C TYR A 88 7.00 -3.29 -1.61
N ILE A 89 8.28 -3.56 -1.30
CA ILE A 89 8.64 -4.49 -0.22
C ILE A 89 8.27 -3.92 1.15
N VAL A 90 8.50 -2.62 1.38
CA VAL A 90 8.14 -1.96 2.65
C VAL A 90 6.63 -2.01 2.87
N GLU A 91 5.84 -1.61 1.88
CA GLU A 91 4.37 -1.66 1.96
C GLU A 91 3.85 -3.08 2.17
N LYS A 92 4.42 -4.05 1.44
CA LYS A 92 4.05 -5.46 1.59
C LYS A 92 4.39 -6.01 2.97
N SER A 93 5.55 -5.64 3.52
CA SER A 93 6.00 -6.07 4.84
C SER A 93 5.10 -5.51 5.94
N LEU A 94 4.72 -4.22 5.86
CA LEU A 94 3.78 -3.60 6.79
C LEU A 94 2.40 -4.28 6.76
N SER A 95 1.93 -4.69 5.59
CA SER A 95 0.66 -5.43 5.47
C SER A 95 0.74 -6.85 6.05
N VAL A 96 1.88 -7.53 5.86
CA VAL A 96 2.11 -8.90 6.38
C VAL A 96 2.32 -8.90 7.89
N ASP A 97 2.98 -7.89 8.45
CA ASP A 97 3.14 -7.70 9.90
C ASP A 97 1.78 -7.62 10.60
N ASN A 98 0.87 -6.80 10.06
CA ASN A 98 -0.50 -6.69 10.53
C ASN A 98 -1.23 -8.04 10.48
N LEU A 99 -1.18 -8.76 9.35
CA LEU A 99 -1.81 -10.07 9.21
C LEU A 99 -1.26 -11.10 10.21
N PHE A 100 0.05 -11.12 10.43
CA PHE A 100 0.71 -12.06 11.33
C PHE A 100 0.23 -11.89 12.78
N VAL A 101 0.15 -10.64 13.25
CA VAL A 101 -0.39 -10.32 14.59
C VAL A 101 -1.82 -10.79 14.72
N PHE A 102 -2.68 -10.56 13.72
CA PHE A 102 -4.07 -11.03 13.74
C PHE A 102 -4.16 -12.56 13.80
N ILE A 103 -3.35 -13.29 13.03
CA ILE A 103 -3.37 -14.76 13.02
C ILE A 103 -2.95 -15.32 14.37
N ILE A 104 -1.91 -14.76 15.02
CA ILE A 104 -1.49 -15.19 16.36
C ILE A 104 -2.60 -14.95 17.36
N LEU A 105 -3.22 -13.77 17.35
CA LEU A 105 -4.28 -13.40 18.28
C LEU A 105 -5.52 -14.30 18.14
N LEU A 106 -5.99 -14.51 16.90
CA LEU A 106 -7.12 -15.41 16.62
C LEU A 106 -6.81 -16.87 16.99
N SER A 107 -5.55 -17.29 16.84
CA SER A 107 -5.10 -18.62 17.25
C SER A 107 -5.03 -18.77 18.77
N ALA A 108 -4.56 -17.74 19.49
CA ALA A 108 -4.48 -17.73 20.95
C ALA A 108 -5.87 -17.82 21.60
N PHE A 109 -6.90 -17.22 20.99
CA PHE A 109 -8.29 -17.34 21.43
C PHE A 109 -9.01 -18.60 20.92
N ALA A 110 -8.29 -19.52 20.27
CA ALA A 110 -8.83 -20.76 19.71
C ALA A 110 -10.08 -20.56 18.82
N VAL A 111 -10.11 -19.46 18.05
CA VAL A 111 -11.26 -19.14 17.19
C VAL A 111 -11.43 -20.23 16.12
N PRO A 112 -12.58 -20.94 16.10
CA PRO A 112 -12.86 -21.99 15.13
C PRO A 112 -12.66 -21.50 13.70
N ARG A 113 -12.11 -22.37 12.83
CA ARG A 113 -11.73 -22.00 11.46
C ARG A 113 -12.92 -21.50 10.64
N GLU A 114 -14.13 -21.98 10.95
CA GLU A 114 -15.36 -21.59 10.27
C GLU A 114 -15.81 -20.15 10.60
N LEU A 115 -15.38 -19.60 11.74
CA LEU A 115 -15.72 -18.23 12.15
C LEU A 115 -14.64 -17.22 11.74
N ARG A 116 -13.45 -17.67 11.35
CA ARG A 116 -12.30 -16.81 11.05
C ARG A 116 -12.54 -15.87 9.86
N GLN A 117 -13.35 -16.29 8.87
CA GLN A 117 -13.76 -15.48 7.71
C GLN A 117 -14.87 -14.45 8.01
N ARG A 118 -15.50 -14.50 9.18
CA ARG A 118 -16.58 -13.56 9.57
C ARG A 118 -16.12 -12.47 10.55
N VAL A 119 -14.89 -12.59 11.07
CA VAL A 119 -14.32 -11.71 12.11
C VAL A 119 -13.16 -10.86 11.57
N LEU A 120 -12.65 -11.20 10.38
CA LEU A 120 -11.73 -10.40 9.56
C LEU A 120 -12.55 -9.65 8.49
#